data_AF-A0A3P3XPK7-F1
#
_entry.id   AF-A0A3P3XPK7-F1
#
_cell.length_a   1.000
_cell.length_b   1.000
_cell.length_c   1.000
_cell.angle_alpha   90.00
_cell.angle_beta   90.00
_cell.angle_gamma   90.00
#
_symmetry.space_group_name_H-M   'P 1'
#
loop_
_entity.id
_entity.type
_entity.pdbx_description
1 polymer ?
#
loop_
_entity_poly.entity_id
_entity_poly.type
_entity_poly.pdbx_seq_one_letter_code
_entity_poly.pdbx_strand_id
1 'polypeptide(L)'
;MRKPFEISTGAWWLVPDGRTIAVSSFHESWLASHPAIAGGALHTVDFVQKSGWLSVTQYSDGMLEVISRDILDPRQREALRKLLEVNGGAIKKLVVFVPVIDGCLTAEAPFTADWERLSRNLDAFAGKGT
;
A
#
# COMPACT_ATOMS: atom_id res chain seq x y z
N MET A 1 9.39 18.11 -8.92
CA MET A 1 9.11 17.31 -7.70
C MET A 1 7.80 16.56 -7.94
N ARG A 2 7.72 15.27 -7.56
CA ARG A 2 6.45 14.51 -7.63
C ARG A 2 5.47 15.06 -6.60
N LYS A 3 4.18 14.98 -6.89
CA LYS A 3 3.12 15.36 -5.95
C LYS A 3 3.08 14.36 -4.79
N PRO A 4 2.62 14.76 -3.59
CA PRO A 4 2.36 13.80 -2.51
C PRO A 4 1.49 12.64 -2.99
N PHE A 5 1.80 11.43 -2.54
CA PHE A 5 1.11 10.18 -2.90
C PHE A 5 1.21 9.77 -4.38
N GLU A 6 1.89 10.53 -5.25
CA GLU A 6 2.05 10.20 -6.66
C GLU A 6 3.06 9.07 -6.85
N ILE A 7 2.65 8.04 -7.58
CA ILE A 7 3.48 6.90 -7.95
C ILE A 7 3.44 6.68 -9.47
N SER A 8 4.28 5.77 -9.94
CA SER A 8 4.25 5.26 -11.31
C SER A 8 4.44 3.75 -11.28
N THR A 9 4.37 3.08 -12.43
CA THR A 9 4.69 1.65 -12.54
C THR A 9 6.00 1.31 -11.83
N GLY A 10 5.98 0.25 -11.03
CA GLY A 10 7.08 -0.21 -10.18
C GLY A 10 6.73 -0.29 -8.70
N ALA A 11 7.75 -0.59 -7.90
CA ALA A 11 7.66 -0.72 -6.45
C ALA A 11 7.93 0.61 -5.73
N TRP A 12 7.21 0.84 -4.64
CA TRP A 12 7.24 2.07 -3.86
C TRP A 12 7.07 1.79 -2.38
N TRP A 13 7.69 2.62 -1.56
CA TRP A 13 7.24 2.84 -0.20
C TRP A 13 6.37 4.09 -0.15
N LEU A 14 5.20 3.98 0.49
CA LEU A 14 4.36 5.12 0.80
C LEU A 14 4.40 5.39 2.30
N VAL A 15 4.97 6.54 2.66
CA VAL A 15 4.98 7.04 4.02
C VAL A 15 3.62 7.68 4.32
N PRO A 16 3.04 7.52 5.53
CA PRO A 16 1.72 8.08 5.83
C PRO A 16 1.61 9.61 5.73
N ASP A 17 2.74 10.32 5.70
CA ASP A 17 2.80 11.77 5.49
C ASP A 17 2.72 12.20 4.01
N GLY A 18 2.62 11.24 3.09
CA GLY A 18 2.48 11.47 1.66
C GLY A 18 3.78 11.41 0.86
N ARG A 19 4.93 11.19 1.50
CA ARG A 19 6.18 10.92 0.79
C ARG A 19 6.11 9.56 0.09
N THR A 20 6.52 9.54 -1.17
CA THR A 20 6.69 8.33 -1.96
C THR A 20 8.17 8.10 -2.25
N ILE A 21 8.65 6.89 -2.00
CA ILE A 21 10.05 6.50 -2.23
C ILE A 21 10.06 5.42 -3.30
N ALA A 22 10.64 5.73 -4.45
CA ALA A 22 10.80 4.79 -5.55
C ALA A 22 11.76 3.68 -5.15
N VAL A 23 11.37 2.43 -5.41
CA VAL A 23 12.23 1.27 -5.24
C VAL A 23 12.78 0.89 -6.61
N SER A 24 14.10 0.93 -6.77
CA SER A 24 14.79 0.69 -8.05
C SER A 24 14.78 -0.78 -8.51
N SER A 25 14.33 -1.70 -7.66
CA SER A 25 14.25 -3.14 -7.92
C SER A 25 13.16 -3.75 -7.04
N PHE A 26 13.51 -4.60 -6.08
CA PHE A 26 12.60 -5.20 -5.10
C PHE A 26 12.68 -4.47 -3.75
N HIS A 27 11.59 -4.49 -2.99
CA HIS A 27 11.52 -3.90 -1.65
C HIS A 27 12.63 -4.45 -0.74
N GLU A 28 12.91 -5.75 -0.77
CA GLU A 28 13.99 -6.38 0.01
C GLU A 28 15.38 -5.85 -0.38
N SER A 29 15.64 -5.65 -1.67
CA SER A 29 16.90 -5.06 -2.12
C SER A 29 17.06 -3.62 -1.64
N TRP A 30 15.96 -2.88 -1.57
CA TRP A 30 15.95 -1.53 -1.00
C TRP A 30 16.22 -1.58 0.50
N LEU A 31 15.61 -2.49 1.25
CA LEU A 31 15.84 -2.65 2.70
C LEU A 31 17.33 -2.93 3.00
N ALA A 32 17.94 -3.85 2.26
CA ALA A 32 19.37 -4.16 2.38
C ALA A 32 20.27 -2.95 2.12
N SER A 33 19.86 -2.07 1.19
CA SER A 33 20.62 -0.86 0.81
C SER A 33 20.37 0.32 1.75
N HIS A 34 19.35 0.26 2.62
CA HIS A 34 18.95 1.36 3.53
C HIS A 34 18.81 0.88 4.99
N PRO A 35 19.86 0.28 5.59
CA PRO A 35 19.77 -0.38 6.89
C PRO A 35 19.36 0.55 8.04
N ALA A 36 19.76 1.83 7.97
CA ALA A 36 19.38 2.84 8.96
C ALA A 36 17.86 3.09 8.99
N ILE A 37 17.20 3.01 7.85
CA ILE A 37 15.74 3.18 7.74
C ILE A 37 15.05 1.84 8.00
N ALA A 38 15.59 0.74 7.44
CA ALA A 38 15.01 -0.58 7.53
C ALA A 38 14.90 -1.11 8.97
N GLY A 39 15.69 -0.60 9.91
CA GLY A 39 15.60 -1.00 11.33
C GLY A 39 15.77 -2.51 11.53
N GLY A 40 16.67 -3.10 10.75
CA GLY A 40 16.94 -4.55 10.73
C GLY A 40 15.83 -5.40 10.12
N ALA A 41 14.85 -4.83 9.42
CA ALA A 41 13.91 -5.61 8.62
C ALA A 41 14.60 -6.21 7.39
N LEU A 42 14.39 -7.52 7.19
CA LEU A 42 14.92 -8.25 6.03
C LEU A 42 13.83 -8.51 4.97
N HIS A 43 12.57 -8.50 5.40
CA HIS A 43 11.42 -8.75 4.53
C HIS A 43 10.46 -7.55 4.55
N THR A 44 9.74 -7.38 3.44
CA THR A 44 8.75 -6.31 3.27
C THR A 44 7.71 -6.28 4.38
N VAL A 45 7.20 -7.46 4.79
CA VAL A 45 6.22 -7.59 5.87
C VAL A 45 6.77 -7.08 7.20
N ASP A 46 8.00 -7.46 7.56
CA ASP A 46 8.64 -7.01 8.81
C ASP A 46 8.77 -5.49 8.83
N PHE A 47 9.16 -4.91 7.69
CA PHE A 47 9.33 -3.47 7.58
C PHE A 47 8.00 -2.74 7.68
N VAL A 48 6.95 -3.20 7.00
CA VAL A 48 5.59 -2.62 7.08
C VAL A 48 5.07 -2.68 8.52
N GLN A 49 5.26 -3.83 9.20
CA GLN A 49 4.85 -4.03 10.60
C GLN A 49 5.56 -3.04 11.56
N LYS A 50 6.87 -2.83 11.39
CA LYS A 50 7.66 -1.94 12.24
C LYS A 50 7.44 -0.45 11.94
N SER A 51 7.42 -0.08 10.66
CA SER A 51 7.43 1.32 10.22
C SER A 51 6.05 1.97 10.18
N GLY A 52 5.00 1.18 9.98
CA GLY A 52 3.67 1.69 9.67
C GLY A 52 3.57 2.31 8.26
N TRP A 53 4.56 2.11 7.39
CA TRP A 53 4.51 2.51 5.98
C TRP A 53 3.71 1.48 5.17
N LEU A 54 3.25 1.87 3.99
CA LEU A 54 2.67 0.92 3.03
C LEU A 54 3.74 0.48 2.03
N SER A 55 3.78 -0.82 1.75
CA SER A 55 4.42 -1.32 0.53
C SER A 55 3.41 -1.19 -0.60
N VAL A 56 3.82 -0.61 -1.73
CA VAL A 56 2.95 -0.38 -2.88
C VAL A 56 3.66 -0.84 -4.15
N THR A 57 2.99 -1.64 -4.97
CA THR A 57 3.50 -2.04 -6.29
C THR A 57 2.43 -1.75 -7.35
N GLN A 58 2.75 -0.87 -8.30
CA GLN A 58 1.89 -0.62 -9.45
C GLN A 58 2.41 -1.39 -10.66
N TYR A 59 1.60 -2.31 -11.16
CA TYR A 59 1.89 -3.11 -12.34
C TYR A 59 1.45 -2.39 -13.62
N SER A 60 2.08 -2.70 -14.75
CA SER A 60 1.84 -2.03 -16.03
C SER A 60 0.45 -2.24 -16.61
N ASP A 61 -0.25 -3.30 -16.20
CA ASP A 61 -1.62 -3.61 -16.61
C ASP A 61 -2.69 -2.77 -15.87
N GLY A 62 -2.29 -2.07 -14.80
CA GLY A 62 -3.15 -1.26 -13.94
C GLY A 62 -3.51 -1.94 -12.62
N MET A 63 -2.92 -3.08 -12.27
CA MET A 63 -3.05 -3.64 -10.92
C MET A 63 -2.18 -2.85 -9.93
N LEU A 64 -2.75 -2.56 -8.76
CA LEU A 64 -2.09 -1.97 -7.61
C LEU A 64 -2.12 -2.96 -6.46
N GLU A 65 -0.97 -3.37 -5.97
CA GLU A 65 -0.84 -4.19 -4.77
C GLU A 65 -0.38 -3.31 -3.61
N VAL A 66 -1.01 -3.46 -2.46
CA VAL A 66 -0.73 -2.72 -1.24
C VAL A 66 -0.59 -3.69 -0.07
N ILE A 67 0.53 -3.62 0.65
CA ILE A 67 0.72 -4.32 1.91
C ILE A 67 0.61 -3.31 3.06
N SER A 68 -0.35 -3.56 3.95
CA SER A 68 -0.63 -2.74 5.13
C SER A 68 -0.34 -3.53 6.39
N ARG A 69 0.09 -2.85 7.46
CA ARG A 69 0.20 -3.49 8.79
C ARG A 69 -1.19 -3.74 9.37
N ASP A 70 -2.00 -2.68 9.32
CA ASP A 70 -3.35 -2.63 9.82
C ASP A 70 -4.12 -1.63 8.97
N ILE A 71 -5.13 -2.12 8.24
CA ILE A 71 -5.92 -1.27 7.34
C ILE A 71 -6.94 -0.39 8.08
N LEU A 72 -7.14 -0.63 9.38
CA LEU A 72 -7.94 0.22 10.27
C LEU A 72 -7.13 1.33 10.91
N ASP A 73 -5.78 1.27 10.88
CA ASP A 73 -4.92 2.37 11.32
C ASP A 73 -5.28 3.64 10.52
N PRO A 74 -5.74 4.73 11.17
CA PRO A 74 -6.23 5.91 10.47
C PRO A 74 -5.21 6.53 9.52
N ARG A 75 -3.91 6.41 9.84
CA ARG A 75 -2.83 6.98 9.02
C ARG A 75 -2.60 6.13 7.76
N GLN A 76 -2.58 4.80 7.91
CA GLN A 76 -2.47 3.89 6.76
C GLN A 76 -3.70 3.99 5.85
N ARG A 77 -4.89 4.09 6.45
CA ARG A 77 -6.16 4.24 5.74
C ARG A 77 -6.25 5.54 4.95
N GLU A 78 -5.86 6.66 5.55
CA GLU A 78 -5.81 7.95 4.86
C GLU A 78 -4.75 7.94 3.75
N ALA A 79 -3.59 7.32 3.99
CA ALA A 79 -2.55 7.19 2.96
C ALA A 79 -3.04 6.36 1.75
N LEU A 80 -3.74 5.25 1.98
CA LEU A 80 -4.36 4.48 0.91
C LEU A 80 -5.42 5.31 0.18
N ARG A 81 -6.29 6.02 0.89
CA ARG A 81 -7.31 6.89 0.28
C ARG A 81 -6.67 7.92 -0.66
N LYS A 82 -5.63 8.61 -0.19
CA LYS A 82 -4.92 9.62 -0.97
C LYS A 82 -4.15 9.03 -2.15
N LEU A 83 -3.55 7.84 -1.98
CA LEU A 83 -2.94 7.09 -3.07
C LEU A 83 -3.94 6.81 -4.19
N LEU A 84 -5.15 6.34 -3.84
CA LEU A 84 -6.21 6.07 -4.83
C LEU A 84 -6.75 7.35 -5.46
N GLU A 85 -6.95 8.41 -4.67
CA GLU A 85 -7.40 9.73 -5.15
C GLU A 85 -6.44 10.33 -6.19
N VAL A 86 -5.13 10.23 -5.94
CA VAL A 86 -4.09 10.82 -6.82
C VAL A 86 -3.84 9.97 -8.07
N ASN A 87 -3.89 8.64 -7.95
CA ASN A 87 -3.46 7.73 -9.02
C ASN A 87 -4.62 6.97 -9.69
N GLY A 88 -5.87 7.25 -9.32
CA GLY A 88 -7.07 6.48 -9.70
C GLY A 88 -7.24 6.26 -11.20
N GLY A 89 -6.83 7.22 -12.03
CA GLY A 89 -6.90 7.10 -13.50
C GLY A 89 -6.03 5.98 -14.08
N ALA A 90 -5.02 5.50 -13.34
CA ALA A 90 -4.12 4.42 -13.75
C ALA A 90 -4.43 3.07 -13.08
N ILE A 91 -5.38 3.03 -12.12
CA ILE A 91 -5.66 1.85 -11.31
C ILE A 91 -6.92 1.16 -11.81
N LYS A 92 -6.77 -0.07 -12.30
CA LYS A 92 -7.88 -0.93 -12.75
C LYS A 92 -8.24 -1.99 -11.72
N LYS A 93 -7.27 -2.41 -10.90
CA LYS A 93 -7.44 -3.41 -9.86
C LYS A 93 -6.61 -3.04 -8.65
N LEU A 94 -7.17 -3.24 -7.46
CA LEU A 94 -6.51 -3.08 -6.18
C LEU A 94 -6.48 -4.43 -5.47
N VAL A 95 -5.34 -4.78 -4.90
CA VAL A 95 -5.13 -5.89 -3.99
C VAL A 95 -4.58 -5.32 -2.69
N VAL A 96 -5.26 -5.56 -1.58
CA VAL A 96 -4.79 -5.18 -0.24
C VAL A 96 -4.50 -6.44 0.55
N PHE A 97 -3.25 -6.60 0.95
CA PHE A 97 -2.78 -7.66 1.82
C PHE A 97 -2.48 -7.09 3.20
N VAL A 98 -3.01 -7.74 4.23
CA VAL A 98 -2.75 -7.42 5.64
C VAL A 98 -2.22 -8.70 6.29
N PRO A 99 -0.95 -8.77 6.73
CA PRO A 99 -0.30 -10.03 7.11
C PRO A 99 -1.02 -10.84 8.20
N VAL A 100 -1.80 -10.19 9.05
CA VAL A 100 -2.54 -10.83 10.16
C VAL A 100 -3.94 -11.31 9.76
N ILE A 101 -4.35 -11.10 8.51
CA ILE A 101 -5.67 -11.49 7.99
C ILE A 101 -5.47 -12.51 6.88
N ASP A 102 -6.18 -13.63 6.97
CA ASP A 102 -6.15 -14.65 5.92
C ASP A 102 -6.69 -14.13 4.59
N GLY A 103 -5.90 -14.31 3.54
CA GLY A 103 -6.22 -13.89 2.17
C GLY A 103 -5.92 -12.43 1.88
N CYS A 104 -6.58 -11.88 0.87
CA CYS A 104 -6.45 -10.48 0.48
C CYS A 104 -7.83 -9.91 0.12
N LEU A 105 -7.96 -8.60 0.24
CA LEU A 105 -9.08 -7.87 -0.35
C LEU A 105 -8.72 -7.52 -1.79
N THR A 106 -9.64 -7.79 -2.71
CA THR A 106 -9.52 -7.38 -4.11
C THR A 106 -10.67 -6.47 -4.50
N ALA A 107 -10.37 -5.42 -5.26
CA ALA A 107 -11.34 -4.48 -5.81
C ALA A 107 -10.98 -4.14 -7.26
N GLU A 108 -11.96 -4.03 -8.15
CA GLU A 108 -11.74 -3.68 -9.56
C GLU A 108 -12.47 -2.38 -9.92
N ALA A 109 -12.06 -1.67 -10.96
CA ALA A 109 -12.79 -0.49 -11.43
C ALA A 109 -14.23 -0.86 -11.86
N PRO A 110 -15.24 0.02 -11.63
CA PRO A 110 -15.14 1.34 -11.03
C PRO A 110 -15.13 1.34 -9.49
N PHE A 111 -15.16 0.16 -8.85
CA PHE A 111 -15.27 0.05 -7.40
C PHE A 111 -14.03 0.59 -6.65
N THR A 112 -12.86 0.61 -7.28
CA THR A 112 -11.66 1.29 -6.74
C THR A 112 -11.80 2.82 -6.64
N ALA A 113 -12.75 3.43 -7.35
CA ALA A 113 -12.99 4.88 -7.33
C ALA A 113 -14.07 5.32 -6.32
N ASP A 114 -14.88 4.38 -5.82
CA ASP A 114 -15.89 4.63 -4.79
C ASP A 114 -15.29 4.37 -3.40
N TRP A 115 -14.72 5.43 -2.79
CA TRP A 115 -14.06 5.31 -1.50
C TRP A 115 -15.00 4.84 -0.39
N GLU A 116 -16.25 5.30 -0.36
CA GLU A 116 -17.17 4.91 0.72
C GLU A 116 -17.45 3.41 0.69
N ARG A 117 -17.68 2.87 -0.51
CA ARG A 117 -17.93 1.45 -0.68
C ARG A 117 -16.65 0.63 -0.46
N LEU A 118 -15.49 1.10 -0.93
CA LEU A 118 -14.21 0.44 -0.67
C LEU A 118 -13.89 0.41 0.83
N SER A 119 -14.12 1.54 1.51
CA SER A 119 -13.94 1.70 2.95
C SER A 119 -14.76 0.66 3.74
N ARG A 120 -16.03 0.44 3.38
CA ARG A 120 -16.86 -0.61 4.01
C ARG A 120 -16.31 -2.02 3.77
N ASN A 121 -15.77 -2.30 2.60
CA ASN A 121 -15.15 -3.59 2.32
C ASN A 121 -13.83 -3.78 3.08
N LEU A 122 -13.05 -2.72 3.26
CA LEU A 122 -11.86 -2.73 4.12
C LEU A 122 -12.24 -3.05 5.57
N ASP A 123 -13.32 -2.46 6.09
CA ASP A 123 -13.84 -2.78 7.43
C ASP A 123 -14.26 -4.25 7.55
N ALA A 124 -15.02 -4.75 6.57
CA ALA A 124 -15.45 -6.14 6.54
C ALA A 124 -14.27 -7.13 6.39
N PHE A 125 -13.24 -6.75 5.64
CA PHE A 125 -12.01 -7.54 5.51
C PHE A 125 -11.23 -7.56 6.82
N ALA A 126 -11.08 -6.40 7.47
CA ALA A 126 -10.43 -6.28 8.78
C ALA A 126 -11.10 -7.13 9.86
N GLY A 127 -12.45 -7.19 9.87
CA GLY A 127 -13.21 -8.00 10.80
C GLY A 127 -13.06 -9.53 10.64
N LYS A 128 -12.37 -10.02 9.59
CA LYS A 128 -12.03 -11.45 9.47
C LYS A 128 -10.84 -11.86 10.34
N GLY A 129 -10.00 -10.90 10.75
CA GLY A 129 -8.81 -11.14 11.56
C GLY A 129 -9.01 -10.96 13.07
N THR A 130 -10.25 -10.72 13.52
CA THR A 130 -10.63 -10.55 14.93
C THR A 130 -11.32 -11.78 15.49
#